data_AF-A0AAV4KTW3-F1
#
_entry.id   AF-A0AAV4KTW3-F1
#
_cell.length_a   1.000
_cell.length_b   1.000
_cell.length_c   1.000
_cell.angle_alpha   90.00
_cell.angle_beta   90.00
_cell.angle_gamma   90.00
#
_symmetry.space_group_name_H-M   'P 1'
#
loop_
_entity.id
_entity.type
_entity.pdbx_description
1 polymer ?
#
loop_
_entity_poly.entity_id
_entity_poly.type
_entity_poly.pdbx_seq_one_letter_code
_entity_poly.pdbx_strand_id
1 'polypeptide(L)'
;MLNVRDVERSLEFYCGSLGLEPVRVDEWRAGKAPFPSARVSSTLIIDLFDRPRTESNVDHFCLSVEPLDWQEVIASGEFTVLEGPVGRYGARGDAQSIYVEDPDGNTVELRWYAQDVRG
;
A
#
# COMPACT_ATOMS: atom_id res chain seq x y z
N MET A 1 -1.81 -1.70 -11.00
CA MET A 1 -1.85 -0.33 -11.54
C MET A 1 -2.90 0.45 -10.78
N LEU A 2 -2.60 1.69 -10.42
CA LEU A 2 -3.52 2.64 -9.83
C LEU A 2 -3.52 3.92 -10.67
N ASN A 3 -4.70 4.45 -10.95
CA ASN A 3 -4.86 5.80 -11.47
C ASN A 3 -4.90 6.76 -10.28
N VAL A 4 -3.96 7.70 -10.25
CA VAL A 4 -3.72 8.60 -9.13
C VAL A 4 -3.79 10.04 -9.61
N ARG A 5 -4.25 10.96 -8.75
CA ARG A 5 -4.36 12.39 -9.09
C ARG A 5 -3.04 13.14 -8.97
N ASP A 6 -2.10 12.61 -8.19
CA ASP A 6 -0.78 13.17 -7.95
C ASP A 6 0.20 12.02 -7.68
N VAL A 7 1.08 11.76 -8.63
CA VAL A 7 2.04 10.65 -8.57
C VAL A 7 3.06 10.85 -7.45
N GLU A 8 3.49 12.08 -7.15
CA GLU A 8 4.47 12.34 -6.08
C GLU A 8 3.85 12.03 -4.72
N ARG A 9 2.60 12.47 -4.49
CA ARG A 9 1.87 12.16 -3.25
C ARG A 9 1.63 10.65 -3.09
N SER A 10 1.37 9.93 -4.17
CA SER A 10 1.28 8.47 -4.14
C SER A 10 2.64 7.83 -3.84
N LEU A 11 3.75 8.34 -4.38
CA LEU A 11 5.09 7.86 -4.07
C LEU A 11 5.44 8.10 -2.60
N GLU A 12 5.09 9.25 -2.02
CA GLU A 12 5.26 9.53 -0.59
C GLU A 12 4.50 8.50 0.27
N PHE A 13 3.26 8.16 -0.09
CA PHE A 13 2.50 7.15 0.64
C PHE A 13 3.06 5.72 0.47
N TYR A 14 3.21 5.26 -0.78
CA TYR A 14 3.58 3.88 -1.06
C TYR A 14 5.06 3.59 -0.76
N CYS A 15 5.96 4.53 -1.06
CA CYS A 15 7.40 4.33 -0.87
C CYS A 15 7.92 4.96 0.43
N GLY A 16 7.28 6.01 0.93
CA GLY A 16 7.61 6.63 2.23
C GLY A 16 6.91 5.89 3.36
N SER A 17 5.63 6.18 3.60
CA SER A 17 4.87 5.67 4.75
C SER A 17 4.79 4.13 4.77
N LEU A 18 4.55 3.49 3.61
CA LEU A 18 4.51 2.03 3.49
C LEU A 18 5.87 1.39 3.21
N GLY A 19 6.91 2.18 2.93
CA GLY A 19 8.28 1.69 2.76
C GLY A 19 8.53 0.81 1.53
N LEU A 20 7.64 0.79 0.52
CA LEU A 20 7.88 0.03 -0.72
C LEU A 20 9.04 0.61 -1.52
N GLU A 21 9.78 -0.25 -2.22
CA GLU A 21 10.93 0.21 -3.01
C GLU A 21 10.45 0.99 -4.26
N PRO A 22 10.96 2.21 -4.51
CA PRO A 22 10.60 2.99 -5.69
C PRO A 22 11.21 2.38 -6.96
N VAL A 23 10.44 2.34 -8.04
CA VAL A 23 10.85 1.81 -9.34
C VAL A 23 10.75 2.90 -10.40
N ARG A 24 11.89 3.21 -11.05
CA ARG A 24 12.01 4.17 -12.17
C ARG A 24 11.53 5.59 -11.86
N VAL A 25 11.50 6.00 -10.58
CA VAL A 25 11.07 7.35 -10.16
C VAL A 25 11.90 8.46 -10.80
N ASP A 26 13.23 8.35 -10.78
CA ASP A 26 14.10 9.38 -11.37
C ASP A 26 14.00 9.43 -12.89
N GLU A 27 13.82 8.28 -13.54
CA GLU A 27 13.57 8.22 -14.98
C GLU A 27 12.25 8.90 -15.34
N TRP A 28 11.20 8.67 -14.54
CA TRP A 28 9.89 9.30 -14.73
C TRP A 28 9.96 10.81 -14.51
N ARG A 29 10.57 11.29 -13.42
CA ARG A 29 10.79 12.72 -13.16
C ARG A 29 11.60 13.40 -14.27
N ALA A 30 12.52 12.67 -14.90
CA ALA A 30 13.30 13.14 -16.05
C ALA A 30 12.57 13.00 -17.41
N GLY A 31 11.31 12.54 -17.44
CA GLY A 31 10.53 12.33 -18.66
C GLY A 31 10.97 11.15 -19.53
N LYS A 32 11.81 10.25 -19.00
CA LYS A 32 12.35 9.06 -19.70
C LYS A 32 11.52 7.80 -19.46
N ALA A 33 10.70 7.79 -18.41
CA ALA A 33 9.71 6.75 -18.15
C ALA A 33 8.30 7.36 -18.17
N PRO A 34 7.29 6.64 -18.70
CA PRO A 34 5.92 7.16 -18.76
C PRO A 34 5.22 7.20 -17.39
N PHE A 35 5.69 6.43 -16.42
CA PHE A 35 5.17 6.34 -15.05
C PHE A 35 6.24 5.70 -14.15
N PRO A 36 6.22 5.98 -12.83
CA PRO A 36 6.95 5.23 -11.83
C PRO A 36 6.08 4.10 -11.24
N SER A 37 6.70 3.22 -10.46
CA SER A 37 6.00 2.16 -9.74
C SER A 37 6.54 2.00 -8.32
N ALA A 38 5.78 1.33 -7.46
CA ALA A 38 6.23 0.87 -6.14
C ALA A 38 6.37 -0.66 -6.14
N ARG A 39 7.49 -1.21 -5.68
CA ARG A 39 7.75 -2.65 -5.67
C ARG A 39 7.20 -3.30 -4.41
N VAL A 40 6.32 -4.27 -4.61
CA VAL A 40 5.75 -5.10 -3.53
C VAL A 40 6.57 -6.37 -3.34
N SER A 41 7.08 -6.95 -4.43
CA SER A 41 7.96 -8.13 -4.38
C SER A 41 8.87 -8.19 -5.61
N SER A 42 9.69 -9.24 -5.71
CA SER A 42 10.51 -9.48 -6.90
C SER A 42 9.70 -9.66 -8.20
N THR A 43 8.41 -9.99 -8.09
CA THR A 43 7.53 -10.27 -9.23
C THR A 43 6.29 -9.37 -9.31
N LEU A 44 6.08 -8.48 -8.33
CA LEU A 44 4.91 -7.62 -8.25
C LEU A 44 5.29 -6.16 -8.00
N ILE A 45 4.70 -5.26 -8.80
CA ILE A 45 4.80 -3.81 -8.67
C ILE A 45 3.40 -3.17 -8.78
N ILE A 46 3.26 -1.98 -8.21
CA ILE A 46 2.10 -1.11 -8.36
C ILE A 46 2.50 0.06 -9.25
N ASP A 47 2.06 0.07 -10.50
CA ASP A 47 2.26 1.21 -11.40
C ASP A 47 1.35 2.39 -11.00
N LEU A 48 1.91 3.60 -10.97
CA LEU A 48 1.22 4.83 -10.57
C LEU A 48 1.04 5.74 -11.80
N PHE A 49 -0.18 5.87 -12.29
CA PHE A 49 -0.47 6.69 -13.47
C PHE A 49 -1.19 7.96 -13.10
N ASP A 50 -0.67 9.11 -13.54
CA ASP A 50 -1.37 10.39 -13.51
C ASP A 50 -2.56 10.35 -14.49
N ARG A 51 -3.71 9.93 -13.97
CA ARG A 51 -4.97 9.75 -14.72
C ARG A 51 -6.15 9.95 -13.78
N PRO A 52 -7.28 10.45 -14.27
CA PRO A 52 -8.51 10.51 -13.48
C PRO A 52 -8.90 9.12 -12.96
N ARG A 53 -9.21 9.05 -11.66
CA ARG A 53 -9.82 7.87 -11.06
C ARG A 53 -11.29 7.79 -11.47
N THR A 54 -11.69 6.66 -12.04
CA THR A 54 -13.09 6.34 -12.35
C THR A 54 -13.63 5.38 -11.29
N GLU A 55 -14.91 4.98 -11.40
CA GLU A 55 -15.44 3.88 -10.60
C GLU A 55 -14.56 2.63 -10.73
N SER A 56 -14.36 1.94 -9.60
CA SER A 56 -13.55 0.73 -9.49
C SER A 56 -14.45 -0.44 -9.10
N ASN A 57 -14.24 -1.60 -9.74
CA ASN A 57 -14.85 -2.86 -9.31
C ASN A 57 -14.00 -3.60 -8.24
N VAL A 58 -12.85 -3.03 -7.87
CA VAL A 58 -11.98 -3.49 -6.78
C VAL A 58 -12.35 -2.74 -5.52
N ASP A 59 -12.72 -3.48 -4.48
CA ASP A 59 -13.04 -2.95 -3.14
C ASP A 59 -11.76 -2.54 -2.37
N HIS A 60 -10.79 -3.45 -2.28
CA HIS A 60 -9.48 -3.21 -1.68
C HIS A 60 -8.43 -4.15 -2.30
N PHE A 61 -7.15 -3.88 -2.01
CA PHE A 61 -6.08 -4.86 -2.20
C PHE A 61 -5.30 -5.04 -0.89
N CYS A 62 -4.70 -6.21 -0.72
CA CYS A 62 -4.04 -6.62 0.51
C CYS A 62 -2.53 -6.69 0.33
N LEU A 63 -1.80 -6.03 1.23
CA LEU A 63 -0.36 -6.13 1.36
C LEU A 63 -0.03 -6.86 2.67
N SER A 64 0.79 -7.91 2.56
CA SER A 64 1.41 -8.49 3.75
C SER A 64 2.58 -7.62 4.18
N VAL A 65 2.61 -7.28 5.46
CA VAL A 65 3.67 -6.51 6.13
C VAL A 65 4.37 -7.39 7.16
N GLU A 66 5.54 -6.94 7.60
CA GLU A 66 6.22 -7.56 8.74
C GLU A 66 5.39 -7.39 10.02
N PRO A 67 5.52 -8.29 11.00
CA PRO A 67 4.82 -8.14 12.27
C PRO A 67 5.19 -6.83 12.98
N LEU A 68 4.16 -6.13 13.44
CA LEU A 68 4.30 -4.82 14.06
C LEU A 68 3.15 -4.57 15.05
N ASP A 69 3.31 -3.60 15.95
CA ASP A 69 2.26 -3.20 16.88
C ASP A 69 1.23 -2.31 16.16
N TRP A 70 0.03 -2.87 15.93
CA TRP A 70 -1.05 -2.13 15.30
C TRP A 70 -1.50 -0.91 16.10
N GLN A 71 -1.44 -0.95 17.44
CA GLN A 71 -1.81 0.22 18.23
C GLN A 71 -0.83 1.37 18.05
N GLU A 72 0.48 1.08 17.96
CA GLU A 72 1.47 2.12 17.68
C GLU A 72 1.27 2.72 16.28
N VAL A 73 1.01 1.89 15.26
CA VAL A 73 0.72 2.38 13.90
C VAL A 73 -0.53 3.24 13.87
N ILE A 74 -1.62 2.81 14.51
CA ILE A 74 -2.86 3.60 14.54
C ILE A 74 -2.65 4.91 15.31
N ALA A 75 -1.98 4.85 16.47
CA ALA A 75 -1.73 6.02 17.30
C ALA A 75 -0.77 7.04 16.67
N SER A 76 0.10 6.60 15.75
CA SER A 76 1.02 7.48 15.02
C SER A 76 0.30 8.55 14.20
N GLY A 77 -0.92 8.26 13.73
CA GLY A 77 -1.66 9.13 12.82
C GLY A 77 -1.09 9.20 11.39
N GLU A 78 -0.10 8.36 11.07
CA GLU A 78 0.53 8.29 9.73
C GLU A 78 -0.47 7.84 8.66
N PHE A 79 -1.44 7.01 9.04
CA PHE A 79 -2.46 6.47 8.14
C PHE A 79 -3.86 6.91 8.54
N THR A 80 -4.70 7.19 7.54
CA THR A 80 -6.16 7.24 7.72
C THR A 80 -6.68 5.82 7.87
N VAL A 81 -6.83 5.35 9.12
CA VAL A 81 -7.31 4.00 9.43
C VAL A 81 -8.83 3.95 9.34
N LEU A 82 -9.34 3.06 8.49
CA LEU A 82 -10.77 2.88 8.25
C LEU A 82 -11.38 1.82 9.19
N GLU A 83 -10.64 0.72 9.42
CA GLU A 83 -11.09 -0.40 10.25
C GLU A 83 -9.89 -1.18 10.78
N GLY A 84 -10.00 -1.73 12.00
CA GLY A 84 -8.99 -2.60 12.59
C GLY A 84 -8.32 -2.02 13.85
N PRO A 85 -7.42 -2.79 14.48
CA PRO A 85 -6.98 -4.11 14.05
C PRO A 85 -8.03 -5.18 14.37
N VAL A 86 -8.30 -6.06 13.42
CA VAL A 86 -9.20 -7.20 13.63
C VAL A 86 -8.63 -8.47 13.00
N GLY A 87 -9.08 -9.61 13.49
CA GLY A 87 -8.76 -10.90 12.90
C GLY A 87 -9.48 -11.10 11.57
N ARG A 88 -8.75 -11.48 10.52
CA ARG A 88 -9.31 -11.84 9.21
C ARG A 88 -8.64 -13.10 8.66
N TYR A 89 -9.37 -13.86 7.85
CA TYR A 89 -8.79 -14.97 7.10
C TYR A 89 -8.14 -14.44 5.82
N GLY A 90 -6.89 -14.85 5.58
CA GLY A 90 -6.09 -14.42 4.45
C GLY A 90 -5.53 -15.55 3.63
N ALA A 91 -4.69 -15.21 2.63
CA ALA A 91 -4.07 -16.17 1.74
C ALA A 91 -3.25 -17.26 2.45
N ARG A 92 -2.68 -16.95 3.62
CA ARG A 92 -1.90 -17.88 4.47
C ARG A 92 -2.62 -18.34 5.74
N GLY A 93 -3.94 -18.20 5.83
CA GLY A 93 -4.73 -18.55 7.02
C GLY A 93 -5.09 -17.34 7.89
N ASP A 94 -5.24 -17.55 9.21
CA ASP A 94 -5.62 -16.50 10.15
C ASP A 94 -4.57 -15.40 10.25
N ALA A 95 -5.01 -14.15 10.18
CA ALA A 95 -4.18 -12.96 10.20
C ALA A 95 -4.80 -11.83 11.04
N GLN A 96 -3.98 -10.85 11.38
CA GLN A 96 -4.43 -9.56 11.91
C GLN A 96 -4.26 -8.51 10.81
N SER A 97 -5.25 -7.63 10.64
CA SER A 97 -5.15 -6.56 9.65
C SER A 97 -5.91 -5.29 10.02
N ILE A 98 -5.44 -4.20 9.43
CA ILE A 98 -6.12 -2.90 9.38
C ILE A 98 -6.43 -2.54 7.92
N TYR A 99 -7.47 -1.75 7.71
CA TYR A 99 -7.72 -1.07 6.45
C TYR A 99 -7.29 0.38 6.59
N VAL A 100 -6.54 0.86 5.60
CA VAL A 100 -6.14 2.27 5.50
C VAL A 100 -6.57 2.83 4.16
N GLU A 101 -6.79 4.13 4.12
CA GLU A 101 -7.08 4.85 2.87
C GLU A 101 -5.79 5.42 2.27
N ASP A 102 -5.56 5.18 0.98
CA ASP A 102 -4.49 5.85 0.22
C ASP A 102 -4.88 7.29 -0.18
N PRO A 103 -3.96 8.11 -0.72
CA PRO A 103 -4.26 9.51 -1.06
C PRO A 103 -5.39 9.72 -2.09
N ASP A 104 -5.76 8.68 -2.82
CA ASP A 104 -6.78 8.70 -3.87
C ASP A 104 -8.06 7.94 -3.49
N GLY A 105 -8.19 7.54 -2.22
CA GLY A 105 -9.38 6.90 -1.68
C GLY A 105 -9.47 5.41 -2.00
N ASN A 106 -8.35 4.75 -2.29
CA ASN A 106 -8.31 3.30 -2.39
C ASN A 106 -8.12 2.68 -0.99
N THR A 107 -8.89 1.65 -0.70
CA THR A 107 -8.70 0.87 0.53
C THR A 107 -7.51 -0.07 0.36
N VAL A 108 -6.53 0.03 1.26
CA VAL A 108 -5.38 -0.86 1.35
C VAL A 108 -5.49 -1.66 2.65
N GLU A 109 -5.57 -2.99 2.54
CA GLU A 109 -5.46 -3.85 3.71
C GLU A 109 -3.97 -4.07 4.03
N LEU A 110 -3.55 -3.67 5.22
CA LEU A 110 -2.25 -4.03 5.77
C LEU A 110 -2.43 -5.20 6.72
N ARG A 111 -1.63 -6.25 6.50
CA ARG A 111 -1.84 -7.55 7.14
C ARG A 111 -0.52 -8.15 7.61
N TRP A 112 -0.50 -8.74 8.79
CA TRP A 112 0.56 -9.69 9.16
C TRP A 112 -0.03 -10.96 9.77
N TYR A 113 0.76 -12.05 9.74
CA TYR A 113 0.35 -13.37 10.21
C TYR A 113 1.11 -13.75 11.47
N ALA A 114 0.44 -14.38 12.44
CA ALA A 114 1.05 -14.84 13.69
C ALA A 114 2.31 -15.71 13.50
N GLN A 115 2.35 -16.47 12.41
CA GLN A 115 3.52 -17.29 12.05
C GLN A 115 4.75 -16.48 11.64
N ASP A 116 4.58 -15.23 11.18
CA ASP A 116 5.69 -14.36 10.75
C ASP A 116 6.40 -13.71 11.97
N VAL A 117 5.78 -13.69 13.16
CA VAL A 117 6.37 -13.14 14.42
C VAL A 117 7.60 -13.92 14.90
N ARG A 118 7.76 -15.15 14.43
CA ARG A 118 8.83 -16.07 14.87
C ARG A 118 9.97 -16.21 13.85
N GLY A 119 9.98 -15.38 12.82
CA GLY A 119 11.00 -15.34 11.76
C GLY A 119 12.22 -14.53 12.14
#